data_AF-A0A7L7ISU6-F1
#
_entry.id   AF-A0A7L7ISU6-F1
#
_cell.length_a   1.000
_cell.length_b   1.000
_cell.length_c   1.000
_cell.angle_alpha   90.00
_cell.angle_beta   90.00
_cell.angle_gamma   90.00
#
_symmetry.space_group_name_H-M   'P 1'
#
loop_
_entity.id
_entity.type
_entity.pdbx_description
1 polymer ?
#
loop_
_entity_poly.entity_id
_entity_poly.type
_entity_poly.pdbx_seq_one_letter_code
_entity_poly.pdbx_strand_id
1 'polypeptide(L)'
;MEHNNFSQLYTELSLNPDLPTLAERCKLLTEILLDCKSLPQTQPVCRCLGAYLEDVKTGLAESMRDFQVVEFEAEEELPGKKEWLLEDTETKCDYCRALNHVLLISHFDLDMLPHLSGLLHDITHSMATDLVASGGENTVIHIIS
;
A
#
# COMPACT_ATOMS: atom_id res chain seq x y z
N MET A 1 -0.35 -31.50 -28.74
CA MET A 1 0.42 -30.83 -27.68
C MET A 1 -0.34 -29.56 -27.35
N GLU A 2 -1.11 -29.57 -26.26
CA GLU A 2 -1.85 -28.41 -25.81
C GLU A 2 -0.84 -27.45 -25.15
N HIS A 3 -0.64 -26.28 -25.78
CA HIS A 3 0.15 -25.23 -25.17
C HIS A 3 -0.63 -24.72 -23.95
N ASN A 4 -0.13 -25.02 -22.74
CA ASN A 4 -0.67 -24.55 -21.48
C ASN A 4 -0.74 -23.02 -21.47
N ASN A 5 -1.93 -22.51 -21.78
CA ASN A 5 -2.21 -21.09 -21.90
C ASN A 5 -2.48 -20.41 -20.54
N PHE A 6 -2.01 -21.04 -19.45
CA PHE A 6 -2.14 -20.49 -18.10
C PHE A 6 -1.40 -19.15 -17.96
N SER A 7 -0.30 -18.96 -18.69
CA SER A 7 0.46 -17.70 -18.67
C SER A 7 -0.33 -16.50 -19.19
N GLN A 8 -1.28 -16.69 -20.12
CA GLN A 8 -2.14 -15.62 -20.64
C GLN A 8 -3.32 -15.27 -19.73
N LEU A 9 -3.73 -16.18 -18.83
CA LEU A 9 -4.83 -15.93 -17.89
C LEU A 9 -4.40 -15.04 -16.71
N TYR A 10 -3.10 -14.83 -16.54
CA TYR A 10 -2.50 -14.09 -15.44
C TYR A 10 -1.68 -12.90 -15.90
N THR A 11 -1.94 -12.35 -17.09
CA THR A 11 -1.23 -11.14 -17.56
C THR A 11 -1.40 -9.97 -16.57
N GLU A 12 -2.49 -9.93 -15.81
CA GLU A 12 -2.69 -8.97 -14.71
C GLU A 12 -1.77 -9.18 -13.49
N LEU A 13 -1.22 -10.39 -13.30
CA LEU A 13 -0.15 -10.67 -12.32
C LEU A 13 1.24 -10.29 -12.84
N SER A 14 1.39 -10.06 -14.15
CA SER A 14 2.65 -9.63 -14.78
C SER A 14 2.79 -8.12 -14.93
N LEU A 15 1.73 -7.36 -14.61
CA LEU A 15 1.79 -5.91 -14.52
C LEU A 15 2.34 -5.52 -13.15
N ASN A 16 3.42 -4.73 -13.13
CA ASN A 16 3.83 -3.99 -11.93
C ASN A 16 2.73 -2.95 -11.67
N PRO A 17 1.88 -3.13 -10.65
CA PRO A 17 0.80 -2.21 -10.39
C PRO A 17 1.37 -0.88 -9.85
N ASP A 18 0.68 0.22 -10.13
CA ASP A 18 1.04 1.50 -9.54
C ASP A 18 0.78 1.52 -8.02
N LEU A 19 1.32 2.53 -7.31
CA LEU A 19 1.16 2.65 -5.85
C LEU A 19 -0.31 2.63 -5.41
N PRO A 20 -1.23 3.39 -6.04
CA PRO A 20 -2.65 3.36 -5.65
C PRO A 20 -3.26 1.96 -5.81
N THR A 21 -2.95 1.24 -6.88
CA THR A 21 -3.44 -0.14 -7.09
C THR A 21 -2.86 -1.10 -6.05
N LEU A 22 -1.57 -0.96 -5.71
CA LEU A 22 -0.94 -1.75 -4.65
C LEU A 22 -1.61 -1.50 -3.29
N ALA A 23 -1.92 -0.25 -2.97
CA ALA A 23 -2.56 0.12 -1.70
C ALA A 23 -4.00 -0.39 -1.61
N GLU A 24 -4.78 -0.33 -2.69
CA GLU A 24 -6.13 -0.93 -2.74
C GLU A 24 -6.08 -2.46 -2.61
N ARG A 25 -5.08 -3.13 -3.20
CA ARG A 25 -4.86 -4.57 -2.98
C ARG A 25 -4.56 -4.88 -1.51
N CYS A 26 -3.75 -4.06 -0.85
CA CYS A 26 -3.50 -4.19 0.59
C CYS A 26 -4.80 -4.03 1.39
N LYS A 27 -5.60 -3.01 1.08
CA LYS A 27 -6.88 -2.75 1.74
C LYS A 27 -7.83 -3.95 1.60
N LEU A 28 -8.03 -4.47 0.40
CA LEU A 28 -8.86 -5.65 0.17
C LEU A 28 -8.39 -6.86 1.00
N LEU A 29 -7.08 -7.09 1.08
CA LEU A 29 -6.54 -8.17 1.90
C LEU A 29 -6.82 -7.96 3.40
N THR A 30 -6.76 -6.73 3.88
CA THR A 30 -7.16 -6.43 5.27
C THR A 30 -8.66 -6.60 5.51
N GLU A 31 -9.53 -6.32 4.53
CA GLU A 31 -10.97 -6.60 4.62
C GLU A 31 -11.21 -8.11 4.76
N ILE A 32 -10.56 -8.93 3.93
CA ILE A 32 -10.58 -10.40 4.03
C ILE A 32 -10.06 -10.86 5.41
N LEU A 33 -9.07 -10.17 5.95
CA LEU A 33 -8.48 -10.48 7.25
C LEU A 33 -9.47 -10.26 8.42
N LEU A 34 -10.39 -9.30 8.32
CA LEU A 34 -11.45 -9.08 9.32
C LEU A 34 -12.42 -10.27 9.42
N ASP A 35 -12.60 -10.97 8.30
CA ASP A 35 -13.45 -12.15 8.23
C ASP A 35 -12.76 -13.43 8.72
N CYS A 36 -11.42 -13.42 8.84
CA CYS A 36 -10.68 -14.55 9.38
C CYS A 36 -11.03 -14.77 10.86
N LYS A 37 -11.36 -16.02 11.22
CA LYS A 37 -11.74 -16.42 12.59
C LYS A 37 -10.69 -17.30 13.25
N SER A 38 -9.58 -17.56 12.57
CA SER A 38 -8.55 -18.48 13.03
C SER A 38 -7.18 -18.17 12.42
N LEU A 39 -6.11 -18.58 13.10
CA LEU A 39 -4.75 -18.42 12.61
C LEU A 39 -4.48 -19.10 11.26
N PRO A 40 -4.97 -20.33 10.98
CA PRO A 40 -4.78 -20.96 9.67
C PRO A 40 -5.38 -20.18 8.50
N GLN A 41 -6.48 -19.44 8.72
CA GLN A 41 -7.06 -18.55 7.72
C GLN A 41 -6.28 -17.24 7.59
N THR A 42 -5.81 -16.71 8.71
CA THR A 42 -5.06 -15.45 8.82
C THR A 42 -3.71 -15.52 8.09
N GLN A 43 -2.95 -16.61 8.29
CA GLN A 43 -1.59 -16.76 7.78
C GLN A 43 -1.42 -16.57 6.26
N PRO A 44 -2.19 -17.23 5.37
CA PRO A 44 -2.02 -17.02 3.93
C PRO A 44 -2.33 -15.58 3.52
N VAL A 45 -3.32 -14.94 4.14
CA VAL A 45 -3.68 -13.54 3.88
C VAL A 45 -2.55 -12.61 4.31
N CYS A 46 -2.01 -12.79 5.53
CA CYS A 46 -0.88 -11.99 6.04
C CYS A 46 0.40 -12.16 5.21
N ARG A 47 0.68 -13.35 4.67
CA ARG A 47 1.82 -13.55 3.76
C ARG A 47 1.65 -12.77 2.46
N CYS A 48 0.46 -12.85 1.87
CA CYS A 48 0.12 -12.11 0.66
C CYS A 48 0.20 -10.59 0.89
N LEU A 49 -0.41 -10.12 1.97
CA LEU A 49 -0.37 -8.72 2.38
C LEU A 49 1.06 -8.25 2.63
N GLY A 50 1.89 -9.07 3.27
CA GLY A 50 3.30 -8.76 3.50
C GLY A 50 4.06 -8.48 2.20
N ALA A 51 3.86 -9.31 1.16
CA ALA A 51 4.49 -9.10 -0.13
C ALA A 51 4.08 -7.76 -0.77
N TYR A 52 2.78 -7.45 -0.78
CA TYR A 52 2.30 -6.19 -1.33
C TYR A 52 2.77 -4.97 -0.53
N LEU A 53 2.86 -5.07 0.80
CA LEU A 53 3.39 -3.98 1.62
C LEU A 53 4.87 -3.69 1.36
N GLU A 54 5.67 -4.71 1.03
CA GLU A 54 7.06 -4.50 0.60
C GLU A 54 7.13 -3.81 -0.77
N ASP A 55 6.24 -4.15 -1.70
CA ASP A 55 6.14 -3.47 -3.00
C ASP A 55 5.71 -2.01 -2.83
N VAL A 56 4.74 -1.73 -1.96
CA VAL A 56 4.32 -0.35 -1.60
C VAL A 56 5.50 0.42 -1.01
N LYS A 57 6.23 -0.16 -0.05
CA LYS A 57 7.39 0.49 0.58
C LYS A 57 8.47 0.82 -0.44
N THR A 58 8.75 -0.11 -1.36
CA THR A 58 9.71 0.11 -2.45
C THR A 58 9.26 1.24 -3.37
N GLY A 59 8.00 1.24 -3.78
CA GLY A 59 7.42 2.29 -4.62
C GLY A 59 7.41 3.67 -3.96
N LEU A 60 7.14 3.74 -2.64
CA LEU A 60 7.21 4.99 -1.88
C LEU A 60 8.64 5.56 -1.86
N ALA A 61 9.63 4.71 -1.55
CA ALA A 61 11.04 5.10 -1.54
C ALA A 61 11.54 5.54 -2.94
N GLU A 62 11.06 4.91 -4.00
CA GLU A 62 11.31 5.35 -5.38
C GLU A 62 10.67 6.71 -5.66
N SER A 63 9.42 6.91 -5.28
CA SER A 63 8.73 8.18 -5.50
C SER A 63 9.38 9.34 -4.75
N MET A 64 9.95 9.11 -3.55
CA MET A 64 10.61 10.16 -2.75
C MET A 64 11.99 10.54 -3.29
N ARG A 65 12.69 9.62 -3.98
CA ARG A 65 14.01 9.92 -4.58
C ARG A 65 13.95 11.03 -5.62
N ASP A 66 12.85 11.13 -6.37
CA ASP A 66 12.68 12.17 -7.38
C ASP A 66 12.53 13.58 -6.76
N PHE A 67 12.02 13.69 -5.53
CA PHE A 67 11.86 14.96 -4.82
C PHE A 67 13.14 15.38 -4.08
N GLN A 68 13.95 14.42 -3.62
CA GLN A 68 15.21 14.68 -2.92
C GLN A 68 16.28 15.37 -3.80
N VAL A 69 16.16 15.29 -5.14
CA VAL A 69 17.11 15.88 -6.09
C VAL A 69 16.82 17.36 -6.39
N VAL A 70 15.64 17.88 -6.04
CA VAL A 70 15.18 19.23 -6.42
C VAL A 70 15.51 20.31 -5.38
N GLU A 71 16.06 19.94 -4.20
CA GLU A 71 16.29 20.85 -3.07
C GLU A 71 17.37 21.94 -3.26
N PHE A 72 17.90 22.18 -4.47
CA PHE A 72 18.96 23.21 -4.65
C PHE A 72 18.72 24.33 -5.66
N GLU A 73 17.66 24.32 -6.47
CA GLU A 73 17.50 25.39 -7.47
C GLU A 73 16.02 25.81 -7.65
N ALA A 74 15.73 27.03 -7.19
CA ALA A 74 14.53 27.86 -7.40
C ALA A 74 13.47 27.87 -6.27
N GLU A 75 13.47 28.98 -5.53
CA GLU A 75 12.30 29.52 -4.84
C GLU A 75 11.23 29.88 -5.89
N GLU A 76 10.23 29.03 -6.12
CA GLU A 76 8.88 29.43 -6.57
C GLU A 76 7.93 28.20 -6.53
N GLU A 77 6.94 28.25 -5.62
CA GLU A 77 5.81 27.32 -5.35
C GLU A 77 6.06 26.03 -4.52
N LEU A 78 5.25 25.90 -3.44
CA LEU A 78 5.37 24.99 -2.28
C LEU A 78 5.45 23.49 -2.60
N PRO A 79 6.65 22.86 -2.56
CA PRO A 79 6.81 21.41 -2.70
C PRO A 79 6.46 20.64 -1.40
N GLY A 80 6.50 21.32 -0.24
CA GLY A 80 6.48 20.66 1.08
C GLY A 80 5.18 19.95 1.45
N LYS A 81 4.02 20.30 0.86
CA LYS A 81 2.75 19.62 1.19
C LYS A 81 2.71 18.18 0.66
N LYS A 82 3.26 17.92 -0.52
CA LYS A 82 3.29 16.58 -1.13
C LYS A 82 4.32 15.69 -0.44
N GLU A 83 5.46 16.27 -0.06
CA GLU A 83 6.50 15.61 0.74
C GLU A 83 5.97 15.15 2.11
N TRP A 84 5.28 16.03 2.85
CA TRP A 84 4.69 15.66 4.16
C TRP A 84 3.60 14.60 4.07
N LEU A 85 2.79 14.61 3.01
CA LEU A 85 1.79 13.57 2.77
C LEU A 85 2.45 12.21 2.49
N LEU A 86 3.55 12.19 1.73
CA LEU A 86 4.29 10.96 1.43
C LEU A 86 5.05 10.44 2.66
N GLU A 87 5.62 11.30 3.51
CA GLU A 87 6.27 10.92 4.77
C GLU A 87 5.27 10.29 5.76
N ASP A 88 4.06 10.86 5.88
CA ASP A 88 2.97 10.28 6.68
C ASP A 88 2.49 8.94 6.08
N THR A 89 2.41 8.84 4.76
CA THR A 89 2.07 7.60 4.04
C THR A 89 3.13 6.51 4.25
N GLU A 90 4.42 6.86 4.21
CA GLU A 90 5.52 5.94 4.50
C GLU A 90 5.47 5.42 5.93
N THR A 91 5.20 6.30 6.88
CA THR A 91 5.03 5.93 8.30
C THR A 91 3.87 4.95 8.48
N LYS A 92 2.73 5.20 7.82
CA LYS A 92 1.58 4.27 7.81
C LYS A 92 1.95 2.92 7.21
N CYS A 93 2.70 2.90 6.11
CA CYS A 93 3.19 1.67 5.50
C CYS A 93 4.04 0.84 6.48
N ASP A 94 4.95 1.48 7.21
CA ASP A 94 5.78 0.79 8.21
C ASP A 94 4.96 0.27 9.40
N TYR A 95 3.94 0.99 9.84
CA TYR A 95 3.00 0.49 10.85
C TYR A 95 2.21 -0.74 10.35
N CYS A 96 1.73 -0.71 9.11
CA CYS A 96 1.07 -1.86 8.50
C CYS A 96 2.00 -3.08 8.43
N ARG A 97 3.25 -2.89 8.04
CA ARG A 97 4.27 -3.96 8.00
C ARG A 97 4.52 -4.56 9.38
N ALA A 98 4.70 -3.71 10.40
CA ALA A 98 4.90 -4.15 11.77
C ALA A 98 3.71 -4.95 12.31
N LEU A 99 2.49 -4.44 12.14
CA LEU A 99 1.26 -5.12 12.58
C LEU A 99 1.02 -6.43 11.81
N ASN A 100 1.24 -6.44 10.50
CA ASN A 100 1.13 -7.66 9.70
C ASN A 100 2.15 -8.72 10.15
N HIS A 101 3.37 -8.32 10.52
CA HIS A 101 4.36 -9.23 11.10
C HIS A 101 3.90 -9.81 12.44
N VAL A 102 3.27 -9.01 13.31
CA VAL A 102 2.67 -9.50 14.56
C VAL A 102 1.62 -10.58 14.27
N LEU A 103 0.70 -10.31 13.34
CA LEU A 103 -0.35 -11.25 12.95
C LEU A 103 0.19 -12.54 12.31
N LEU A 104 1.35 -12.46 11.62
CA LEU A 104 1.94 -13.59 10.92
C LEU A 104 2.77 -14.52 11.82
N ILE A 105 3.59 -13.96 12.71
CA ILE A 105 4.68 -14.70 13.39
C ILE A 105 4.59 -14.65 14.92
N SER A 106 3.82 -13.71 15.50
CA SER A 106 3.79 -13.56 16.95
C SER A 106 2.77 -14.47 17.63
N HIS A 107 3.02 -14.79 18.89
CA HIS A 107 2.01 -15.34 19.78
C HIS A 107 1.22 -14.19 20.40
N PHE A 108 -0.08 -14.18 20.14
CA PHE A 108 -1.05 -13.27 20.74
C PHE A 108 -2.29 -14.06 21.10
N ASP A 109 -3.03 -13.57 22.09
CA ASP A 109 -4.28 -14.20 22.50
C ASP A 109 -5.33 -14.05 21.40
N LEU A 110 -6.16 -15.08 21.20
CA LEU A 110 -7.11 -15.12 20.06
C LEU A 110 -8.14 -13.97 20.12
N ASP A 111 -8.43 -13.45 21.31
CA ASP A 111 -9.29 -12.28 21.52
C ASP A 111 -8.65 -10.97 21.01
N MET A 112 -7.33 -10.92 20.88
CA MET A 112 -6.62 -9.79 20.27
C MET A 112 -6.72 -9.79 18.74
N LEU A 113 -7.03 -10.94 18.11
CA LEU A 113 -7.06 -11.08 16.65
C LEU A 113 -7.96 -10.01 15.98
N PRO A 114 -9.23 -9.80 16.39
CA PRO A 114 -10.10 -8.80 15.76
C PRO A 114 -9.62 -7.37 15.95
N HIS A 115 -8.91 -7.09 17.04
CA HIS A 115 -8.38 -5.75 17.33
C HIS A 115 -7.14 -5.45 16.50
N LEU A 116 -6.24 -6.42 16.37
CA LEU A 116 -5.03 -6.30 15.56
C LEU A 116 -5.37 -6.25 14.06
N SER A 117 -6.30 -7.09 13.58
CA SER A 117 -6.76 -7.03 12.19
C SER A 117 -7.56 -5.76 11.89
N GLY A 118 -8.40 -5.30 12.83
CA GLY A 118 -9.10 -4.02 12.75
C GLY A 118 -8.15 -2.83 12.64
N LEU A 119 -7.16 -2.73 13.53
CA LEU A 119 -6.18 -1.64 13.49
C LEU A 119 -5.36 -1.67 12.20
N LEU A 120 -4.96 -2.85 11.74
CA LEU A 120 -4.24 -3.00 10.47
C LEU A 120 -5.12 -2.54 9.29
N HIS A 121 -6.41 -2.85 9.30
CA HIS A 121 -7.36 -2.39 8.29
C HIS A 121 -7.49 -0.86 8.30
N ASP A 122 -7.67 -0.24 9.46
CA ASP A 122 -7.88 1.21 9.58
C ASP A 122 -6.67 2.00 9.05
N ILE A 123 -5.45 1.59 9.41
CA ILE A 123 -4.22 2.23 8.94
C ILE A 123 -4.04 1.99 7.43
N THR A 124 -4.30 0.76 6.95
CA THR A 124 -4.20 0.44 5.51
C THR A 124 -5.21 1.24 4.69
N HIS A 125 -6.44 1.42 5.20
CA HIS A 125 -7.46 2.25 4.56
C HIS A 125 -7.03 3.71 4.49
N SER A 126 -6.50 4.28 5.59
CA SER A 126 -5.98 5.64 5.59
C SER A 126 -4.86 5.80 4.56
N MET A 127 -3.88 4.89 4.55
CA MET A 127 -2.76 4.90 3.60
C MET A 127 -3.23 4.85 2.14
N ALA A 128 -4.19 3.98 1.82
CA ALA A 128 -4.77 3.89 0.49
C ALA A 128 -5.48 5.19 0.08
N THR A 129 -6.19 5.82 1.02
CA THR A 129 -6.87 7.10 0.78
C THR A 129 -5.87 8.22 0.44
N ASP A 130 -4.74 8.29 1.16
CA ASP A 130 -3.70 9.30 0.91
C ASP A 130 -3.02 9.10 -0.46
N LEU A 131 -2.76 7.85 -0.83
CA LEU A 131 -2.18 7.50 -2.13
C LEU A 131 -3.12 7.80 -3.31
N VAL A 132 -4.43 7.59 -3.16
CA VAL A 132 -5.41 7.98 -4.16
C VAL A 132 -5.51 9.51 -4.27
N ALA A 133 -5.51 10.22 -3.14
CA ALA A 133 -5.58 11.68 -3.12
C ALA A 133 -4.36 12.33 -3.81
N SER A 134 -3.16 11.76 -3.60
CA SER A 134 -1.93 12.25 -4.24
C SER A 134 -1.84 12.01 -5.76
N GLY A 135 -2.61 11.06 -6.30
CA GLY A 135 -2.70 10.77 -7.74
C GLY A 135 -3.72 11.63 -8.51
N GLY A 136 -4.67 12.27 -7.80
CA GLY A 136 -5.80 12.99 -8.38
C GLY A 136 -5.55 14.46 -8.79
N GLU A 137 -4.43 15.07 -8.39
CA GLU A 137 -4.17 16.50 -8.66
C GLU A 137 -3.57 16.77 -10.06
N ASN A 138 -3.49 15.77 -10.94
CA ASN A 138 -2.80 15.90 -12.23
C ASN A 138 -3.78 15.89 -13.43
N THR A 139 -4.72 16.84 -13.50
CA THR A 139 -5.31 17.33 -14.77
C THR A 139 -6.21 18.57 -14.57
N VAL A 140 -5.61 19.73 -14.25
CA VAL A 140 -6.26 21.01 -14.56
C VAL A 140 -5.71 21.49 -15.90
N ILE A 141 -6.38 21.09 -16.99
CA ILE A 141 -6.12 21.69 -18.30
C ILE A 141 -6.66 23.11 -18.25
N HIS A 142 -5.80 24.08 -17.98
CA HIS A 142 -6.11 25.48 -18.23
C HIS A 142 -6.15 25.72 -19.73
N ILE A 143 -7.35 25.65 -20.32
CA ILE A 143 -7.59 26.20 -21.66
C ILE A 143 -7.65 27.72 -21.50
N ILE A 144 -6.55 28.39 -21.84
CA ILE A 144 -6.52 29.83 -22.00
C ILE A 144 -7.32 30.14 -23.28
N SER A 145 -8.45 30.84 -23.13
CA SER A 145 -9.20 31.47 -24.23
C SER A 145 -8.76 32.91 -24.41
#